data_AF-A0A942I1D3-F1
#
_entry.id   AF-A0A942I1D3-F1
#
_cell.length_a   1.000
_cell.length_b   1.000
_cell.length_c   1.000
_cell.angle_alpha   90.00
_cell.angle_beta   90.00
_cell.angle_gamma   90.00
#
_symmetry.space_group_name_H-M   'P 1'
#
loop_
_entity.id
_entity.type
_entity.pdbx_description
1 polymer ?
#
loop_
_entity_poly.entity_id
_entity_poly.type
_entity_poly.pdbx_seq_one_letter_code
_entity_poly.pdbx_strand_id
1 'polypeptide(L)'
;MNWKKKLHELEEAKSWMEAIEFMQRTINEHPDSVDAYLFLNYLLANMISEEQGWGMGDENKRNYIVDLLIKYIDESYEKFSHNAEYLFYTAKICGYADWYLSWYLRDENRDYKAMFEKAIELDPDNLFYKQIYLTHIYESTPMKEPRDIEFAKKVLAQDPSIKKIFDEKGALGESVWWSLTYNSREVLGLPRYSDEEIASWKRGAE
;
A
#
# COMPACT_ATOMS: atom_id res chain seq x y z
N MET A 1 4.02 -23.72 5.06
CA MET A 1 2.96 -22.95 5.76
C MET A 1 2.48 -21.86 4.82
N ASN A 2 1.17 -21.62 4.64
CA ASN A 2 0.70 -20.46 3.89
C ASN A 2 0.72 -19.24 4.82
N TRP A 3 1.87 -18.58 4.92
CA TRP A 3 2.09 -17.49 5.87
C TRP A 3 1.15 -16.30 5.62
N LYS A 4 0.76 -16.05 4.36
CA LYS A 4 -0.22 -15.00 3.99
C LYS A 4 -1.59 -15.24 4.65
N LYS A 5 -2.07 -16.49 4.63
CA LYS A 5 -3.32 -16.85 5.32
C LYS A 5 -3.23 -16.61 6.82
N LYS A 6 -2.10 -16.99 7.44
CA LYS A 6 -1.91 -16.81 8.88
C LYS A 6 -1.84 -15.34 9.27
N LEU A 7 -1.18 -14.51 8.46
CA LEU A 7 -1.16 -13.06 8.66
C LEU A 7 -2.59 -12.49 8.59
N HIS A 8 -3.37 -12.86 7.58
CA HIS A 8 -4.75 -12.40 7.44
C HIS A 8 -5.61 -12.73 8.68
N GLU A 9 -5.51 -13.97 9.20
CA GLU A 9 -6.21 -14.37 10.45
C GLU A 9 -5.80 -13.49 11.66
N LEU A 10 -4.55 -13.04 11.74
CA LEU A 10 -4.07 -12.16 12.81
C LEU A 10 -4.54 -10.72 12.63
N GLU A 11 -4.63 -10.24 11.38
CA GLU A 11 -5.15 -8.92 11.03
C GLU A 11 -6.65 -8.83 11.33
N GLU A 12 -7.46 -9.83 10.94
CA GLU A 12 -8.89 -9.90 11.26
C GLU A 12 -9.13 -9.92 12.78
N ALA A 13 -8.30 -10.67 13.52
CA ALA A 13 -8.37 -10.73 14.97
C ALA A 13 -7.84 -9.47 15.67
N LYS A 14 -7.27 -8.51 14.93
CA LYS A 14 -6.58 -7.31 15.44
C LYS A 14 -5.46 -7.65 16.43
N SER A 15 -4.83 -8.80 16.25
CA SER A 15 -3.69 -9.28 17.05
C SER A 15 -2.38 -8.67 16.56
N TRP A 16 -2.29 -7.34 16.59
CA TRP A 16 -1.26 -6.59 15.85
C TRP A 16 0.18 -6.94 16.24
N MET A 17 0.48 -7.05 17.53
CA MET A 17 1.84 -7.42 17.96
C MET A 17 2.20 -8.85 17.54
N GLU A 18 1.25 -9.77 17.61
CA GLU A 18 1.47 -11.14 17.14
C GLU A 18 1.67 -11.16 15.62
N ALA A 19 0.95 -10.32 14.87
CA ALA A 19 1.12 -10.15 13.43
C ALA A 19 2.52 -9.61 13.08
N ILE A 20 2.98 -8.58 13.81
CA ILE A 20 4.34 -8.04 13.65
C ILE A 20 5.39 -9.12 13.92
N GLU A 21 5.35 -9.76 15.10
CA GLU A 21 6.32 -10.80 15.47
C GLU A 21 6.31 -11.97 14.47
N PHE A 22 5.12 -12.35 14.00
CA PHE A 22 4.96 -13.36 12.97
C PHE A 22 5.61 -12.96 11.65
N MET A 23 5.43 -11.72 11.21
CA MET A 23 6.03 -11.23 9.97
C MET A 23 7.54 -11.04 10.07
N GLN A 24 8.06 -10.62 11.23
CA GLN A 24 9.51 -10.58 11.46
C GLN A 24 10.15 -11.97 11.36
N ARG A 25 9.50 -13.01 11.92
CA ARG A 25 9.93 -14.40 11.74
C ARG A 25 9.84 -14.85 10.28
N THR A 26 8.76 -14.48 9.60
CA THR A 26 8.57 -14.81 8.18
C THR A 26 9.67 -14.20 7.31
N ILE A 27 10.09 -12.96 7.58
CA ILE A 27 11.24 -12.34 6.90
C ILE A 27 12.54 -13.09 7.20
N ASN A 28 12.78 -13.49 8.45
CA ASN A 28 13.98 -14.26 8.79
C ASN A 28 14.03 -15.62 8.07
N GLU A 29 12.88 -16.26 7.85
CA GLU A 29 12.76 -17.52 7.11
C GLU A 29 12.81 -17.31 5.58
N HIS A 30 12.40 -16.13 5.10
CA HIS A 30 12.30 -15.77 3.69
C HIS A 30 12.90 -14.39 3.38
N PRO A 31 14.22 -14.20 3.60
CA PRO A 31 14.86 -12.87 3.57
C PRO A 31 14.92 -12.23 2.18
N ASP A 32 14.63 -12.99 1.13
CA ASP A 32 14.60 -12.52 -0.27
C ASP A 32 13.16 -12.35 -0.79
N SER A 33 12.15 -12.46 0.08
CA SER A 33 10.75 -12.32 -0.31
C SER A 33 10.31 -10.86 -0.30
N VAL A 34 10.14 -10.26 -1.49
CA VAL A 34 9.54 -8.92 -1.65
C VAL A 34 8.20 -8.82 -0.90
N ASP A 35 7.33 -9.83 -1.06
CA ASP A 35 6.03 -9.86 -0.40
C ASP A 35 6.14 -9.84 1.13
N ALA A 36 7.10 -10.57 1.74
CA ALA A 36 7.23 -10.58 3.19
C ALA A 36 7.53 -9.17 3.74
N TYR A 37 8.41 -8.42 3.07
CA TYR A 37 8.72 -7.03 3.45
C TYR A 37 7.56 -6.08 3.16
N LEU A 38 6.93 -6.17 1.99
CA LEU A 38 5.79 -5.30 1.64
C LEU A 38 4.64 -5.46 2.63
N PHE A 39 4.32 -6.69 3.03
CA PHE A 39 3.23 -6.96 3.98
C PHE A 39 3.59 -6.43 5.38
N LEU A 40 4.82 -6.62 5.86
CA LEU A 40 5.24 -6.06 7.15
C LEU A 40 5.25 -4.52 7.13
N ASN A 41 5.82 -3.92 6.08
CA ASN A 41 5.88 -2.46 5.95
C ASN A 41 4.47 -1.86 5.91
N TYR A 42 3.53 -2.49 5.18
CA TYR A 42 2.14 -2.06 5.16
C TYR A 42 1.46 -2.22 6.52
N LEU A 43 1.65 -3.36 7.20
CA LEU A 43 1.11 -3.60 8.54
C LEU A 43 1.54 -2.50 9.52
N LEU A 44 2.83 -2.18 9.55
CA LEU A 44 3.38 -1.14 10.43
C LEU A 44 2.84 0.25 10.07
N ALA A 45 2.75 0.58 8.77
CA ALA A 45 2.18 1.85 8.32
C ALA A 45 0.69 1.98 8.66
N ASN A 46 -0.10 0.93 8.44
CA ASN A 46 -1.52 0.88 8.78
C ASN A 46 -1.75 1.07 10.29
N MET A 47 -0.91 0.45 11.12
CA MET A 47 -0.96 0.62 12.56
C MET A 47 -0.73 2.08 13.00
N ILE A 48 0.14 2.79 12.29
CA ILE A 48 0.44 4.18 12.63
C ILE A 48 -0.68 5.13 12.16
N SER A 49 -1.27 4.88 10.98
CA SER A 49 -2.22 5.81 10.35
C SER A 49 -3.68 5.63 10.77
N GLU A 50 -4.22 4.40 10.81
CA GLU A 50 -5.67 4.15 10.97
C GLU A 50 -6.02 3.54 12.32
N GLU A 51 -5.17 2.65 12.84
CA GLU A 51 -5.44 1.91 14.07
C GLU A 51 -5.13 2.75 15.33
N GLN A 52 -5.63 3.99 15.35
CA GLN A 52 -5.43 4.95 16.44
C GLN A 52 -5.93 4.42 17.80
N GLY A 53 -6.77 3.39 17.80
CA GLY A 53 -7.27 2.69 18.99
C GLY A 53 -6.22 1.87 19.74
N TRP A 54 -5.07 1.51 19.14
CA TRP A 54 -4.09 0.61 19.75
C TRP A 54 -2.99 1.32 20.57
N GLY A 55 -3.39 2.33 21.34
CA GLY A 55 -2.46 3.07 22.19
C GLY A 55 -1.53 4.01 21.43
N MET A 56 -1.94 4.50 20.25
CA MET A 56 -1.19 5.52 19.49
C MET A 56 -1.18 6.91 20.15
N GLY A 57 -1.95 7.07 21.23
CA GLY A 57 -1.77 8.15 22.21
C GLY A 57 -0.53 7.98 23.09
N ASP A 58 0.08 6.78 23.13
CA ASP A 58 1.39 6.53 23.74
C ASP A 58 2.49 6.74 22.70
N GLU A 59 3.20 7.84 22.86
CA GLU A 59 4.31 8.24 21.98
C GLU A 59 5.42 7.19 21.91
N ASN A 60 5.69 6.44 22.98
CA ASN A 60 6.76 5.44 22.97
C ASN A 60 6.43 4.27 22.05
N LYS A 61 5.17 3.81 22.09
CA LYS A 61 4.70 2.73 21.21
C LYS A 61 4.70 3.18 19.75
N ARG A 62 4.20 4.39 19.49
CA ARG A 62 4.23 4.95 18.14
C ARG A 62 5.65 5.05 17.60
N ASN A 63 6.58 5.61 18.37
CA ASN A 63 7.97 5.76 17.95
C ASN A 63 8.63 4.40 17.70
N TYR A 64 8.34 3.39 18.53
CA TYR A 64 8.81 2.03 18.29
C TYR A 64 8.34 1.45 16.95
N ILE A 65 7.05 1.62 16.60
CA ILE A 65 6.52 1.14 15.31
C ILE A 65 7.11 1.93 14.13
N VAL A 66 7.30 3.25 14.28
CA VAL A 66 7.98 4.09 13.27
C VAL A 66 9.41 3.63 13.05
N ASP A 67 10.17 3.37 14.11
CA ASP A 67 11.55 2.89 14.03
C ASP A 67 11.63 1.51 13.36
N LEU A 68 10.68 0.61 13.64
CA LEU A 68 10.57 -0.67 12.93
C LEU A 68 10.27 -0.48 11.44
N LEU A 69 9.33 0.40 11.10
CA LEU A 69 8.96 0.67 9.70
C LEU A 69 10.18 1.20 8.93
N ILE A 70 10.90 2.16 9.50
CA ILE A 70 12.13 2.70 8.93
C ILE A 70 13.16 1.60 8.71
N LYS A 71 13.43 0.79 9.74
CA LYS A 71 14.39 -0.32 9.65
C LYS A 71 14.04 -1.25 8.49
N TYR A 72 12.79 -1.69 8.38
CA TYR A 72 12.40 -2.65 7.36
C TYR A 72 12.31 -2.05 5.96
N ILE A 73 11.96 -0.76 5.82
CA ILE A 73 12.10 -0.03 4.54
C ILE A 73 13.56 0.03 4.13
N ASP A 74 14.48 0.40 5.03
CA ASP A 74 15.91 0.46 4.75
C ASP A 74 16.45 -0.89 4.27
N GLU A 75 16.17 -1.95 5.04
CA GLU A 75 16.62 -3.30 4.74
C GLU A 75 16.07 -3.83 3.40
N SER A 76 14.79 -3.58 3.13
CA SER A 76 14.18 -4.02 1.86
C SER A 76 14.58 -3.16 0.68
N TYR A 77 14.84 -1.87 0.86
CA TYR A 77 15.26 -0.98 -0.21
C TYR A 77 16.67 -1.33 -0.70
N GLU A 78 17.59 -1.62 0.21
CA GLU A 78 18.93 -2.12 -0.15
C GLU A 78 18.85 -3.38 -1.02
N LYS A 79 17.90 -4.28 -0.72
CA LYS A 79 17.73 -5.54 -1.44
C LYS A 79 16.99 -5.39 -2.78
N PHE A 80 15.91 -4.61 -2.81
CA PHE A 80 14.90 -4.69 -3.86
C PHE A 80 14.67 -3.38 -4.62
N SER A 81 15.52 -2.35 -4.45
CA SER A 81 15.41 -1.07 -5.16
C SER A 81 15.58 -1.14 -6.70
N HIS A 82 15.78 -2.33 -7.26
CA HIS A 82 15.78 -2.63 -8.70
C HIS A 82 14.51 -3.37 -9.16
N ASN A 83 13.59 -3.66 -8.25
CA ASN A 83 12.33 -4.33 -8.54
C ASN A 83 11.19 -3.29 -8.61
N ALA A 84 10.50 -3.22 -9.76
CA ALA A 84 9.46 -2.22 -10.02
C ALA A 84 8.26 -2.36 -9.05
N GLU A 85 7.84 -3.59 -8.78
CA GLU A 85 6.72 -3.88 -7.87
C GLU A 85 7.03 -3.44 -6.44
N TYR A 86 8.22 -3.80 -5.96
CA TYR A 86 8.69 -3.39 -4.64
C TYR A 86 8.69 -1.86 -4.51
N LEU A 87 9.30 -1.15 -5.46
CA LEU A 87 9.37 0.30 -5.44
C LEU A 87 7.98 0.93 -5.45
N PHE A 88 7.09 0.43 -6.30
CA PHE A 88 5.72 0.93 -6.40
C PHE A 88 4.95 0.80 -5.09
N TYR A 89 4.91 -0.40 -4.49
CA TYR A 89 4.16 -0.61 -3.27
C TYR A 89 4.81 0.09 -2.07
N THR A 90 6.14 0.14 -2.02
CA THR A 90 6.86 0.87 -0.95
C THR A 90 6.59 2.36 -1.05
N ALA A 91 6.59 2.94 -2.24
CA ALA A 91 6.19 4.34 -2.45
C ALA A 91 4.79 4.61 -1.94
N LYS A 92 3.83 3.72 -2.24
CA LYS A 92 2.45 3.83 -1.75
C LYS A 92 2.36 3.74 -0.22
N ILE A 93 3.11 2.84 0.40
CA ILE A 93 3.18 2.70 1.87
C ILE A 93 3.80 3.96 2.50
N CYS A 94 4.90 4.47 1.95
CA CYS A 94 5.57 5.68 2.44
C CYS A 94 4.66 6.90 2.31
N GLY A 95 4.01 7.09 1.16
CA GLY A 95 3.07 8.20 0.96
C GLY A 95 1.84 8.12 1.86
N TYR A 96 1.43 6.91 2.22
CA TYR A 96 0.36 6.68 3.19
C TYR A 96 0.76 7.02 4.64
N ALA A 97 2.03 6.81 4.99
CA ALA A 97 2.60 7.14 6.30
C ALA A 97 3.39 8.47 6.31
N ASP A 98 3.23 9.31 5.29
CA ASP A 98 4.11 10.46 5.02
C ASP A 98 4.23 11.39 6.23
N TRP A 99 3.13 11.67 6.94
CA TRP A 99 3.17 12.53 8.12
C TRP A 99 4.18 12.07 9.18
N TYR A 100 4.28 10.75 9.38
CA TYR A 100 5.17 10.14 10.37
C TYR A 100 6.58 9.91 9.85
N LEU A 101 6.74 9.80 8.53
CA LEU A 101 8.02 9.58 7.85
C LEU A 101 8.60 10.86 7.22
N SER A 102 7.95 12.01 7.38
CA SER A 102 8.27 13.27 6.67
C SER A 102 9.69 13.81 6.88
N TRP A 103 10.40 13.39 7.92
CA TRP A 103 11.82 13.72 8.12
C TRP A 103 12.74 12.68 7.45
N TYR A 104 12.33 11.42 7.44
CA TYR A 104 13.03 10.28 6.83
C TYR A 104 12.98 10.34 5.29
N LEU A 105 11.84 10.74 4.73
CA LEU A 105 11.60 10.83 3.28
C LEU A 105 12.20 12.08 2.61
N ARG A 106 12.95 12.92 3.35
CA ARG A 106 13.64 14.11 2.80
C ARG A 106 14.92 13.80 2.05
N ASP A 107 15.46 12.59 2.23
CA ASP A 107 16.53 12.10 1.37
C ASP A 107 15.95 11.84 -0.02
N GLU A 108 16.51 12.48 -1.04
CA GLU A 108 16.06 12.38 -2.44
C GLU A 108 16.01 10.94 -2.95
N ASN A 109 16.84 10.05 -2.41
CA ASN A 109 16.86 8.63 -2.78
C ASN A 109 15.74 7.82 -2.13
N ARG A 110 15.06 8.40 -1.12
CA ARG A 110 14.00 7.80 -0.32
C ARG A 110 12.67 8.54 -0.47
N ASP A 111 12.62 9.55 -1.34
CA ASP A 111 11.38 10.20 -1.72
C ASP A 111 10.46 9.18 -2.40
N TYR A 112 9.25 9.00 -1.87
CA TYR A 112 8.26 8.09 -2.45
C TYR A 112 7.90 8.49 -3.88
N LYS A 113 8.01 9.78 -4.24
CA LYS A 113 7.80 10.26 -5.60
C LYS A 113 8.83 9.67 -6.56
N ALA A 114 10.11 9.76 -6.20
CA ALA A 114 11.22 9.17 -6.96
C ALA A 114 11.08 7.64 -7.05
N MET A 115 10.61 6.97 -5.99
CA MET A 115 10.34 5.53 -6.02
C MET A 115 9.26 5.17 -7.05
N PHE A 116 8.16 5.93 -7.13
CA PHE A 116 7.14 5.71 -8.16
C PHE A 116 7.68 5.96 -9.57
N GLU A 117 8.41 7.05 -9.79
CA GLU A 117 9.02 7.37 -11.09
C GLU A 117 9.90 6.21 -11.55
N LYS A 118 10.80 5.74 -10.66
CA LYS A 118 11.68 4.61 -10.94
C LYS A 118 10.91 3.31 -11.20
N ALA A 119 9.80 3.06 -10.50
CA ALA A 119 8.95 1.90 -10.77
C ALA A 119 8.34 1.95 -12.18
N ILE A 120 7.91 3.13 -12.64
CA ILE A 120 7.39 3.34 -14.00
C ILE A 120 8.50 3.22 -15.03
N GLU A 121 9.72 3.68 -14.74
CA GLU A 121 10.87 3.51 -15.63
C GLU A 121 11.24 2.03 -15.82
N LEU A 122 11.18 1.25 -14.75
CA LEU A 122 11.49 -0.19 -14.76
C LEU A 122 10.40 -1.03 -15.42
N ASP A 123 9.13 -0.62 -15.31
CA ASP A 123 7.99 -1.29 -15.95
C ASP A 123 7.05 -0.28 -16.62
N PRO A 124 7.44 0.26 -17.79
CA PRO A 124 6.72 1.34 -18.45
C PRO A 124 5.40 0.89 -19.08
N ASP A 125 5.13 -0.41 -19.20
CA ASP A 125 3.87 -0.91 -19.75
C ASP A 125 2.82 -1.17 -18.65
N ASN A 126 3.21 -1.04 -17.38
CA ASN A 126 2.32 -1.18 -16.25
C ASN A 126 1.38 0.01 -16.09
N LEU A 127 0.19 -0.09 -16.71
CA LEU A 127 -0.85 0.94 -16.64
C LEU A 127 -1.27 1.25 -15.20
N PHE A 128 -1.19 0.28 -14.31
CA PHE A 128 -1.53 0.45 -12.91
C PHE A 128 -0.54 1.37 -12.18
N TYR A 129 0.77 1.22 -12.41
CA TYR A 129 1.77 2.10 -11.80
C TYR A 129 1.58 3.55 -12.21
N LYS A 130 1.32 3.78 -13.51
CA LYS A 130 1.05 5.11 -14.05
C LYS A 130 -0.18 5.74 -13.44
N GLN A 131 -1.28 4.99 -13.34
CA GLN A 131 -2.54 5.49 -12.81
C GLN A 131 -2.42 5.93 -11.34
N ILE A 132 -1.79 5.12 -10.50
CA ILE A 132 -1.64 5.47 -9.08
C ILE A 132 -0.65 6.62 -8.89
N TYR A 133 0.47 6.62 -9.61
CA TYR A 133 1.44 7.73 -9.58
C TYR A 133 0.79 9.08 -9.87
N LEU A 134 0.02 9.16 -10.97
CA LEU A 134 -0.65 10.39 -11.38
C LEU A 134 -1.60 10.90 -10.31
N THR A 135 -2.37 10.01 -9.69
CA THR A 135 -3.35 10.38 -8.66
C THR A 135 -2.71 10.74 -7.30
N HIS A 136 -1.51 10.24 -7.02
CA HIS A 136 -0.84 10.46 -5.74
C HIS A 136 0.04 11.72 -5.76
N ILE A 137 0.66 12.03 -6.89
CA ILE A 137 1.58 13.19 -7.01
C ILE A 137 0.88 14.43 -7.52
N TYR A 138 -0.03 14.25 -8.48
CA TYR A 138 -0.73 15.36 -9.07
C TYR A 138 -2.15 15.32 -8.53
N GLU A 139 -2.45 16.19 -7.58
CA GLU A 139 -3.83 16.61 -7.24
C GLU A 139 -4.56 17.28 -8.43
N SER A 140 -4.10 17.00 -9.66
CA SER A 140 -4.58 17.54 -10.92
C SER A 140 -5.41 16.47 -11.63
N THR A 141 -6.42 16.94 -12.37
CA THR A 141 -7.36 16.14 -13.16
C THR A 141 -6.69 14.90 -13.78
N PRO A 142 -7.18 13.68 -13.49
CA PRO A 142 -6.63 12.47 -14.10
C PRO A 142 -6.58 12.62 -15.63
N MET A 143 -5.49 12.16 -16.25
CA MET A 143 -5.39 12.14 -17.71
C MET A 143 -6.57 11.32 -18.26
N LYS A 144 -7.33 11.93 -19.18
CA LYS A 144 -8.51 11.31 -19.81
C LYS A 144 -8.14 10.74 -21.18
N GLU A 145 -6.97 10.12 -21.27
CA GLU A 145 -6.62 9.41 -22.51
C GLU A 145 -7.55 8.20 -22.66
N PRO A 146 -7.86 7.75 -23.89
CA PRO A 146 -8.77 6.62 -24.11
C PRO A 146 -8.39 5.35 -23.33
N ARG A 147 -7.08 5.10 -23.16
CA ARG A 147 -6.55 3.94 -22.42
C ARG A 147 -6.84 4.02 -20.92
N ASP A 148 -6.79 5.22 -20.35
CA ASP A 148 -7.06 5.47 -18.93
C ASP A 148 -8.54 5.27 -18.62
N ILE A 149 -9.41 5.73 -19.52
CA ILE A 149 -10.86 5.52 -19.46
C ILE A 149 -11.19 4.03 -19.55
N GLU A 150 -10.55 3.28 -20.46
CA GLU A 150 -10.77 1.84 -20.59
C GLU A 150 -10.32 1.09 -19.33
N PHE A 151 -9.15 1.43 -18.79
CA PHE A 151 -8.64 0.83 -17.57
C PHE A 151 -9.56 1.12 -16.37
N ALA A 152 -9.96 2.37 -16.18
CA ALA A 152 -10.91 2.77 -15.12
C ALA A 152 -12.24 2.01 -15.21
N LYS A 153 -12.76 1.79 -16.42
CA LYS A 153 -13.96 0.95 -16.63
C LYS A 153 -13.74 -0.50 -16.18
N LYS A 154 -12.59 -1.10 -16.50
CA LYS A 154 -12.26 -2.48 -16.08
C LYS A 154 -12.13 -2.57 -14.55
N VAL A 155 -11.51 -1.59 -13.91
CA VAL A 155 -11.42 -1.51 -12.44
C VAL A 155 -12.81 -1.47 -11.81
N LEU A 156 -13.69 -0.57 -12.26
CA LEU A 156 -15.05 -0.46 -11.71
C LEU A 156 -15.95 -1.66 -12.05
N ALA A 157 -15.68 -2.35 -13.17
CA ALA A 157 -16.32 -3.61 -13.50
C ALA A 157 -15.79 -4.80 -12.69
N GLN A 158 -14.81 -4.57 -11.80
CA GLN A 158 -14.11 -5.60 -11.02
C GLN A 158 -13.54 -6.71 -11.91
N ASP A 159 -12.87 -6.32 -13.02
CA ASP A 159 -12.26 -7.26 -13.95
C ASP A 159 -11.36 -8.27 -13.19
N PRO A 160 -11.64 -9.59 -13.27
CA PRO A 160 -10.91 -10.59 -12.49
C PRO A 160 -9.41 -10.63 -12.75
N SER A 161 -8.97 -10.28 -13.97
CA SER A 161 -7.55 -10.26 -14.33
C SER A 161 -6.78 -9.17 -13.59
N ILE A 162 -7.46 -8.05 -13.31
CA ILE A 162 -6.91 -6.93 -12.55
C ILE A 162 -7.04 -7.21 -11.05
N LYS A 163 -8.24 -7.63 -10.60
CA LYS A 163 -8.52 -7.84 -9.18
C LYS A 163 -7.59 -8.88 -8.54
N LYS A 164 -7.27 -9.96 -9.26
CA LYS A 164 -6.37 -11.01 -8.78
C LYS A 164 -4.98 -10.48 -8.35
N ILE A 165 -4.45 -9.46 -9.03
CA ILE A 165 -3.15 -8.85 -8.72
C ILE A 165 -3.15 -8.31 -7.29
N PHE A 166 -4.29 -7.74 -6.86
CA PHE A 166 -4.45 -7.16 -5.53
C PHE A 166 -4.80 -8.20 -4.48
N ASP A 167 -5.66 -9.16 -4.81
CA ASP A 167 -6.05 -10.22 -3.86
C ASP A 167 -4.82 -11.02 -3.37
N GLU A 168 -3.78 -11.18 -4.21
CA GLU A 168 -2.53 -11.85 -3.83
C GLU A 168 -1.66 -11.06 -2.84
N LYS A 169 -1.97 -9.76 -2.63
CA LYS A 169 -1.28 -8.85 -1.71
C LYS A 169 -2.02 -8.60 -0.39
N GLY A 170 -3.09 -9.34 -0.11
CA GLY A 170 -3.84 -9.24 1.16
C GLY A 170 -4.30 -7.80 1.45
N ALA A 171 -4.19 -7.38 2.72
CA ALA A 171 -4.64 -6.05 3.17
C ALA A 171 -3.95 -4.88 2.43
N LEU A 172 -2.68 -5.03 2.04
CA LEU A 172 -2.00 -4.05 1.19
C LEU A 172 -2.68 -3.92 -0.17
N GLY A 173 -2.98 -5.06 -0.80
CA GLY A 173 -3.68 -5.09 -2.08
C GLY A 173 -5.07 -4.48 -2.01
N GLU A 174 -5.82 -4.77 -0.96
CA GLU A 174 -7.15 -4.20 -0.72
C GLU A 174 -7.12 -2.67 -0.59
N SER A 175 -6.17 -2.13 0.17
CA SER A 175 -5.98 -0.68 0.32
C SER A 175 -5.65 0.02 -1.00
N VAL A 176 -4.83 -0.64 -1.81
CA VAL A 176 -4.47 -0.11 -3.13
C VAL A 176 -5.63 -0.23 -4.12
N TRP A 177 -6.38 -1.33 -4.08
CA TRP A 177 -7.61 -1.51 -4.84
C TRP A 177 -8.65 -0.44 -4.48
N TRP A 178 -8.79 -0.12 -3.20
CA TRP A 178 -9.68 0.94 -2.74
C TRP A 178 -9.30 2.29 -3.33
N SER A 179 -8.01 2.66 -3.24
CA SER A 179 -7.50 3.89 -3.88
C SER A 179 -7.79 3.90 -5.38
N LEU A 180 -7.57 2.77 -6.07
CA LEU A 180 -7.76 2.65 -7.51
C LEU A 180 -9.22 2.78 -7.95
N THR A 181 -10.15 2.16 -7.21
CA THR A 181 -11.59 2.25 -7.50
C THR A 181 -12.12 3.66 -7.27
N TYR A 182 -11.67 4.33 -6.20
CA TYR A 182 -12.00 5.73 -5.95
C TYR A 182 -11.53 6.62 -7.11
N ASN A 183 -10.27 6.49 -7.51
CA ASN A 183 -9.68 7.27 -8.60
C ASN A 183 -10.33 6.99 -9.96
N SER A 184 -10.70 5.74 -10.22
CA SER A 184 -11.37 5.33 -11.46
C SER A 184 -12.72 6.03 -11.63
N ARG A 185 -13.44 6.34 -10.53
CA ARG A 185 -14.67 7.14 -10.59
C ARG A 185 -14.38 8.58 -11.00
N GLU A 186 -13.33 9.19 -10.46
CA GLU A 186 -12.92 10.56 -10.82
C GLU A 186 -12.51 10.66 -12.30
N VAL A 187 -11.75 9.68 -12.82
CA VAL A 187 -11.41 9.57 -14.26
C VAL A 187 -12.67 9.61 -15.12
N LEU A 188 -13.71 8.85 -14.73
CA LEU A 188 -14.96 8.73 -15.47
C LEU A 188 -15.97 9.86 -15.17
N GLY A 189 -15.65 10.81 -14.29
CA GLY A 189 -16.58 11.88 -13.88
C GLY A 189 -17.81 11.37 -13.12
N LEU A 190 -17.69 10.23 -12.44
CA LEU A 190 -18.73 9.68 -11.59
C LEU A 190 -18.70 10.36 -10.20
N PRO A 191 -19.84 10.45 -9.49
CA PRO A 191 -19.86 10.99 -8.14
C PRO A 191 -18.97 10.16 -7.21
N ARG A 192 -18.36 10.83 -6.22
CA ARG A 192 -17.61 10.14 -5.14
C ARG A 192 -18.54 9.17 -4.40
N TYR A 193 -17.96 8.13 -3.79
CA TYR A 193 -18.72 7.25 -2.92
C TYR A 193 -19.37 8.04 -1.79
N SER A 194 -20.62 7.73 -1.49
CA SER A 194 -21.30 8.22 -0.30
C SER A 194 -20.64 7.67 0.97
N ASP A 195 -20.82 8.37 2.09
CA ASP A 195 -20.35 7.90 3.40
C ASP A 195 -20.94 6.52 3.74
N GLU A 196 -22.16 6.23 3.26
CA GLU A 196 -22.82 4.93 3.44
C GLU A 196 -22.17 3.82 2.62
N GLU A 197 -21.78 4.10 1.38
CA GLU A 197 -21.01 3.18 0.54
C GLU A 197 -19.64 2.92 1.18
N ILE A 198 -18.93 3.96 1.60
CA ILE A 198 -17.64 3.85 2.30
C ILE A 198 -17.79 3.03 3.59
N ALA A 199 -18.83 3.29 4.39
CA ALA A 199 -19.09 2.57 5.63
C ALA A 199 -19.53 1.11 5.41
N SER A 200 -20.32 0.83 4.36
CA SER A 200 -20.70 -0.55 4.00
C SER A 200 -19.50 -1.40 3.59
N TRP A 201 -18.46 -0.77 3.03
CA TRP A 201 -17.24 -1.47 2.63
C TRP A 201 -16.33 -1.72 3.84
N LYS A 202 -16.24 -0.77 4.79
CA LYS A 202 -15.55 -1.00 6.08
C LYS A 202 -16.20 -2.10 6.92
N ARG A 203 -17.54 -2.24 6.86
CA ARG A 203 -18.31 -3.29 7.55
C ARG A 203 -18.25 -4.66 6.89
N GLY A 204 -17.79 -4.76 5.64
CA GLY A 204 -17.46 -6.05 5.01
C GLY A 204 -16.21 -6.72 5.60
N ALA A 205 -15.50 -6.01 6.48
CA ALA A 205 -14.35 -6.46 7.26
C ALA A 205 -14.65 -6.56 8.78
N GLU A 206 -15.93 -6.48 9.17
CA GLU A 206 -16.44 -6.76 10.54
C GLU A 206 -17.21 -8.09 10.56
#